data_AF-A0A644XN28-F1
#
_entry.id   AF-A0A644XN28-F1
#
_cell.length_a   1.000
_cell.length_b   1.000
_cell.length_c   1.000
_cell.angle_alpha   90.00
_cell.angle_beta   90.00
_cell.angle_gamma   90.00
#
_symmetry.space_group_name_H-M   'P 1'
#
loop_
_entity.id
_entity.type
_entity.pdbx_description
1 polymer ?
#
loop_
_entity_poly.entity_id
_entity_poly.type
_entity_poly.pdbx_seq_one_letter_code
_entity_poly.pdbx_strand_id
1 'polypeptide(L)'
;MKFDAAHYMLILSGHSCEYIGVLSDYSGATPCILGIPELALALEYIKKTAGKIIDILLLDTCYANNIELLYELALSGPAVKTLLTHRETAPAEGLSYRELFEAMDNCPVPDGTEAILLKMIDCSSEDLVAYMIDSEKLERIKKLFGVLGRKYLSEKDRDFLPLVRSGGPDTPFPGEREEMANLVSSLMIGRKPGQKPLETICALDKYIPDKGTAALYYRLAFARDNPWTGLLCSRLPEKQFQFAVSIGFSPVPLGKSKIMALIRSSNPGMTEREAESILEALISERGWDI
;
A
#
# COMPACT_ATOMS: atom_id res chain seq x y z
N MET A 1 13.10 -13.56 -25.98
CA MET A 1 12.96 -12.43 -25.03
C MET A 1 14.30 -11.72 -24.97
N LYS A 2 14.37 -10.38 -25.05
CA LYS A 2 15.63 -9.64 -25.29
C LYS A 2 16.51 -9.48 -24.03
N PHE A 3 15.99 -9.82 -22.85
CA PHE A 3 16.68 -9.73 -21.55
C PHE A 3 16.27 -10.91 -20.67
N ASP A 4 16.78 -12.12 -20.95
CA ASP A 4 16.57 -13.28 -20.08
C ASP A 4 17.58 -13.26 -18.91
N ALA A 5 17.05 -13.31 -17.70
CA ALA A 5 17.81 -13.34 -16.45
C ALA A 5 17.27 -14.42 -15.50
N ALA A 6 18.11 -14.83 -14.56
CA ALA A 6 17.73 -15.73 -13.46
C ALA A 6 16.89 -15.02 -12.39
N HIS A 7 17.19 -13.73 -12.17
CA HIS A 7 16.53 -12.89 -11.17
C HIS A 7 16.05 -11.59 -11.78
N TYR A 8 14.91 -11.09 -11.30
CA TYR A 8 14.30 -9.85 -11.77
C TYR A 8 13.98 -8.93 -10.60
N MET A 9 14.44 -7.68 -10.73
CA MET A 9 13.96 -6.57 -9.92
C MET A 9 13.07 -5.67 -10.80
N LEU A 10 11.91 -5.29 -10.29
CA LEU A 10 11.01 -4.33 -10.91
C LEU A 10 10.93 -3.09 -10.01
N ILE A 11 11.24 -1.92 -10.58
CA ILE A 11 11.12 -0.63 -9.89
C ILE A 11 9.90 0.10 -10.46
N LEU A 12 8.97 0.50 -9.60
CA LEU A 12 7.84 1.37 -9.94
C LEU A 12 7.96 2.64 -9.10
N SER A 13 8.03 3.79 -9.76
CA SER A 13 8.20 5.09 -9.11
C SER A 13 7.14 6.08 -9.56
N GLY A 14 6.64 6.87 -8.61
CA GLY A 14 5.62 7.88 -8.85
C GLY A 14 4.78 8.19 -7.61
N HIS A 15 3.61 8.79 -7.83
CA HIS A 15 2.70 9.12 -6.74
C HIS A 15 1.70 7.98 -6.49
N SER A 16 1.31 7.85 -5.23
CA SER A 16 0.34 6.88 -4.74
C SER A 16 -0.78 7.57 -3.98
N CYS A 17 -1.87 6.83 -3.78
CA CYS A 17 -2.99 7.27 -2.98
C CYS A 17 -3.39 6.14 -2.03
N GLU A 18 -2.68 6.02 -0.90
CA GLU A 18 -2.90 5.00 0.15
C GLU A 18 -3.34 3.64 -0.38
N TYR A 19 -4.52 3.17 0.01
CA TYR A 19 -5.12 1.88 -0.33
C TYR A 19 -5.82 1.86 -1.71
N ILE A 20 -5.75 2.95 -2.48
CA ILE A 20 -6.38 3.05 -3.81
C ILE A 20 -5.42 2.52 -4.87
N GLY A 21 -4.21 3.07 -4.96
CA GLY A 21 -3.30 2.74 -6.04
C GLY A 21 -1.98 3.49 -6.04
N VAL A 22 -1.17 3.19 -7.05
CA VAL A 22 0.15 3.77 -7.34
C VAL A 22 0.18 4.32 -8.77
N LEU A 23 1.21 5.07 -9.14
CA LEU A 23 1.45 5.55 -10.51
C LEU A 23 0.25 6.31 -11.09
N SER A 24 -0.03 7.49 -10.53
CA SER A 24 -1.06 8.38 -11.07
C SER A 24 -0.68 8.86 -12.48
N ASP A 25 -1.64 8.82 -13.41
CA ASP A 25 -1.50 9.28 -14.79
C ASP A 25 -2.54 10.37 -15.09
N TYR A 26 -2.02 11.54 -15.50
CA TYR A 26 -2.77 12.75 -15.81
C TYR A 26 -2.73 13.09 -17.31
N SER A 27 -2.16 12.20 -18.14
CA SER A 27 -1.96 12.46 -19.57
C SER A 27 -3.19 12.19 -20.44
N GLY A 28 -4.12 11.36 -19.95
CA GLY A 28 -5.35 10.99 -20.65
C GLY A 28 -6.50 11.99 -20.54
N ALA A 29 -7.64 11.64 -21.15
CA ALA A 29 -8.89 12.41 -21.07
C ALA A 29 -9.51 12.42 -19.66
N THR A 30 -9.15 11.43 -18.83
CA THR A 30 -9.55 11.35 -17.44
C THR A 30 -8.33 10.95 -16.61
N PRO A 31 -8.03 11.67 -15.51
CA PRO A 31 -7.01 11.27 -14.55
C PRO A 31 -7.27 9.87 -14.02
N CYS A 32 -6.22 9.07 -13.92
CA CYS A 32 -6.35 7.71 -13.42
C CYS A 32 -5.15 7.32 -12.56
N ILE A 33 -5.28 6.20 -11.87
CA ILE A 33 -4.23 5.60 -11.05
C ILE A 33 -4.20 4.10 -11.28
N LEU A 34 -3.01 3.50 -11.24
CA LEU A 34 -2.89 2.05 -11.24
C LEU A 34 -3.36 1.53 -9.88
N GLY A 35 -4.59 1.01 -9.82
CA GLY A 35 -5.15 0.49 -8.58
C GLY A 35 -4.33 -0.66 -8.03
N ILE A 36 -4.32 -0.85 -6.70
CA ILE A 36 -3.57 -1.95 -6.09
C ILE A 36 -4.02 -3.32 -6.64
N PRO A 37 -5.33 -3.62 -6.78
CA PRO A 37 -5.78 -4.87 -7.37
C PRO A 37 -5.35 -5.03 -8.84
N GLU A 38 -5.37 -3.95 -9.61
CA GLU A 38 -4.92 -3.92 -11.01
C GLU A 38 -3.41 -4.22 -11.12
N LEU A 39 -2.60 -3.65 -10.23
CA LEU A 39 -1.17 -3.93 -10.13
C LEU A 39 -0.93 -5.42 -9.84
N ALA A 40 -1.58 -5.98 -8.82
CA ALA A 40 -1.45 -7.39 -8.46
C ALA A 40 -1.84 -8.31 -9.64
N LEU A 41 -2.96 -8.00 -10.31
CA LEU A 41 -3.41 -8.73 -11.50
C LEU A 41 -2.39 -8.66 -12.65
N ALA A 42 -1.80 -7.48 -12.89
CA ALA A 42 -0.77 -7.30 -13.91
C ALA A 42 0.48 -8.13 -13.62
N LEU A 43 0.95 -8.15 -12.37
CA LEU A 43 2.09 -8.95 -11.95
C LEU A 43 1.80 -10.45 -12.09
N GLU A 44 0.61 -10.90 -11.71
CA GLU A 44 0.17 -12.29 -11.91
C GLU A 44 0.14 -12.67 -13.40
N TYR A 45 -0.37 -11.79 -14.25
CA TYR A 45 -0.39 -12.00 -15.69
C TYR A 45 1.03 -12.10 -16.28
N ILE A 46 1.95 -11.24 -15.84
CA ILE A 46 3.37 -11.30 -16.21
C ILE A 46 3.95 -12.65 -15.82
N LYS A 47 3.72 -13.11 -14.58
CA LYS A 47 4.16 -14.42 -14.11
C LYS A 47 3.64 -15.56 -14.97
N LYS A 48 2.34 -15.57 -15.29
CA LYS A 48 1.72 -16.61 -16.14
C LYS A 48 2.25 -16.61 -17.57
N THR A 49 2.49 -15.44 -18.14
CA THR A 49 2.87 -15.29 -19.55
C THR A 49 4.36 -15.49 -19.77
N ALA A 50 5.19 -14.93 -18.89
CA ALA A 50 6.66 -15.02 -18.99
C ALA A 50 7.24 -16.24 -18.26
N GLY A 51 6.48 -16.87 -17.36
CA GLY A 51 6.98 -17.95 -16.50
C GLY A 51 8.04 -17.48 -15.49
N LYS A 52 8.09 -16.17 -15.21
CA LYS A 52 9.09 -15.55 -14.32
C LYS A 52 8.41 -14.91 -13.10
N ILE A 53 9.06 -15.01 -11.96
CA ILE A 53 8.65 -14.36 -10.71
C ILE A 53 9.58 -13.16 -10.50
N ILE A 54 9.04 -12.05 -10.00
CA ILE A 54 9.83 -10.88 -9.61
C ILE A 54 10.42 -11.16 -8.23
N ASP A 55 11.75 -11.14 -8.10
CA ASP A 55 12.42 -11.36 -6.83
C ASP A 55 12.25 -10.15 -5.91
N ILE A 56 12.44 -8.94 -6.46
CA ILE A 56 12.30 -7.67 -5.73
C ILE A 56 11.34 -6.77 -6.50
N LEU A 57 10.20 -6.43 -5.89
CA LEU A 57 9.40 -5.29 -6.29
C LEU A 57 9.80 -4.10 -5.44
N LEU A 58 10.32 -3.04 -6.06
CA LEU A 58 10.61 -1.78 -5.40
C LEU A 58 9.49 -0.79 -5.72
N LEU A 59 8.79 -0.31 -4.69
CA LEU A 59 7.79 0.74 -4.81
C LEU A 59 8.36 2.04 -4.25
N ASP A 60 8.84 2.88 -5.16
CA ASP A 60 9.33 4.23 -4.87
C ASP A 60 8.17 5.22 -4.89
N THR A 61 7.26 5.02 -3.95
CA THR A 61 6.03 5.80 -3.81
C THR A 61 5.67 5.91 -2.32
N CYS A 62 4.94 6.95 -1.92
CA CYS A 62 4.41 7.05 -0.55
C CYS A 62 3.42 5.90 -0.24
N TYR A 63 3.10 5.68 1.03
CA TYR A 63 1.96 4.86 1.47
C TYR A 63 1.90 3.40 0.98
N ALA A 64 2.96 2.88 0.35
CA ALA A 64 3.03 1.49 -0.09
C ALA A 64 3.39 0.52 1.05
N ASN A 65 3.74 1.03 2.24
CA ASN A 65 3.95 0.24 3.45
C ASN A 65 2.63 0.00 4.20
N ASN A 66 1.74 -0.84 3.66
CA ASN A 66 0.48 -1.22 4.31
C ASN A 66 0.13 -2.71 4.10
N ILE A 67 -0.69 -3.25 5.01
CA ILE A 67 -1.06 -4.67 5.00
C ILE A 67 -1.93 -5.03 3.78
N GLU A 68 -2.79 -4.12 3.33
CA GLU A 68 -3.63 -4.33 2.16
C GLU A 68 -2.81 -4.65 0.91
N LEU A 69 -1.76 -3.87 0.63
CA LEU A 69 -0.87 -4.08 -0.50
C LEU A 69 -0.14 -5.41 -0.41
N LEU A 70 0.45 -5.73 0.74
CA LEU A 70 1.12 -7.03 0.93
C LEU A 70 0.15 -8.18 0.66
N TYR A 71 -1.08 -8.08 1.15
CA TYR A 71 -2.12 -9.09 0.94
C TYR A 71 -2.48 -9.25 -0.54
N GLU A 72 -2.68 -8.14 -1.28
CA GLU A 72 -2.97 -8.21 -2.73
C GLU A 72 -1.83 -8.88 -3.51
N LEU A 73 -0.57 -8.56 -3.18
CA LEU A 73 0.61 -9.15 -3.83
C LEU A 73 0.75 -10.66 -3.56
N ALA A 74 0.18 -11.15 -2.46
CA ALA A 74 0.21 -12.56 -2.08
C ALA A 74 -0.98 -13.37 -2.61
N LEU A 75 -1.96 -12.72 -3.23
CA LEU A 75 -3.18 -13.37 -3.71
C LEU A 75 -2.86 -14.42 -4.78
N SER A 76 -3.41 -15.63 -4.64
CA SER A 76 -3.28 -16.73 -5.62
C SER A 76 -1.84 -17.18 -5.92
N GLY A 77 -0.94 -16.99 -4.94
CA GLY A 77 0.45 -17.43 -5.01
C GLY A 77 1.37 -16.36 -5.62
N PRO A 78 2.43 -15.94 -4.90
CA PRO A 78 3.12 -14.68 -5.16
C PRO A 78 3.68 -14.57 -6.59
N ALA A 79 3.36 -13.47 -7.26
CA ALA A 79 4.07 -13.01 -8.47
C ALA A 79 5.36 -12.24 -8.15
N VAL A 80 5.49 -11.85 -6.87
CA VAL A 80 6.58 -11.09 -6.29
C VAL A 80 7.03 -11.81 -5.02
N LYS A 81 8.33 -12.06 -4.84
CA LYS A 81 8.84 -12.68 -3.62
C LYS A 81 9.00 -11.69 -2.47
N THR A 82 9.49 -10.49 -2.78
CA THR A 82 9.77 -9.45 -1.78
C THR A 82 9.34 -8.07 -2.25
N LEU A 83 8.91 -7.24 -1.30
CA LEU A 83 8.61 -5.83 -1.49
C LEU A 83 9.67 -5.00 -0.76
N LEU A 84 10.25 -4.02 -1.44
CA LEU A 84 11.05 -2.93 -0.87
C LEU A 84 10.29 -1.62 -1.06
N THR A 85 10.09 -0.86 0.01
CA THR A 85 9.33 0.40 -0.02
C THR A 85 9.84 1.36 1.05
N HIS A 86 9.45 2.63 0.94
CA HIS A 86 9.53 3.60 2.02
C HIS A 86 8.69 3.14 3.21
N ARG A 87 9.21 3.30 4.43
CA ARG A 87 8.49 2.94 5.66
C ARG A 87 7.34 3.91 5.96
N GLU A 88 7.52 5.19 5.66
CA GLU A 88 6.51 6.23 5.82
C GLU A 88 6.27 6.98 4.49
N THR A 89 6.93 8.13 4.33
CA THR A 89 6.80 9.02 3.18
C THR A 89 8.02 8.91 2.27
N ALA A 90 7.78 8.92 0.96
CA ALA A 90 8.84 9.06 -0.03
C ALA A 90 9.21 10.55 -0.20
N PRO A 91 10.49 10.89 -0.45
CA PRO A 91 10.87 12.22 -0.88
C PRO A 91 10.25 12.57 -2.24
N ALA A 92 10.03 13.85 -2.51
CA ALA A 92 9.43 14.29 -3.76
C ALA A 92 10.30 13.97 -4.98
N GLU A 93 11.62 14.01 -4.82
CA GLU A 93 12.60 13.61 -5.84
C GLU A 93 12.70 12.08 -6.06
N GLY A 94 12.08 11.26 -5.19
CA GLY A 94 12.19 9.81 -5.23
C GLY A 94 13.52 9.27 -4.68
N LEU A 95 13.73 7.96 -4.83
CA LEU A 95 14.93 7.29 -4.33
C LEU A 95 16.18 7.59 -5.17
N SER A 96 17.33 7.70 -4.50
CA SER A 96 18.63 7.69 -5.17
C SER A 96 18.94 6.30 -5.72
N TYR A 97 18.57 6.03 -6.99
CA TYR A 97 18.91 4.76 -7.64
C TYR A 97 20.41 4.52 -7.76
N ARG A 98 21.21 5.59 -7.72
CA ARG A 98 22.66 5.47 -7.65
C ARG A 98 23.10 4.76 -6.37
N GLU A 99 22.60 5.18 -5.21
CA GLU A 99 22.92 4.52 -3.93
C GLU A 99 22.48 3.05 -3.93
N LEU A 100 21.29 2.78 -4.49
CA LEU A 100 20.76 1.42 -4.57
C LEU A 100 21.61 0.52 -5.47
N PHE A 101 22.00 1.00 -6.66
CA PHE A 101 22.83 0.21 -7.59
C PHE A 101 24.26 0.05 -7.08
N GLU A 102 24.85 1.08 -6.47
CA GLU A 102 26.14 0.97 -5.79
C GLU A 102 26.08 -0.04 -4.62
N ALA A 103 24.95 -0.13 -3.90
CA ALA A 103 24.74 -1.14 -2.87
C ALA A 103 24.70 -2.57 -3.45
N MET A 104 24.06 -2.76 -4.60
CA MET A 104 24.00 -4.06 -5.29
C MET A 104 25.37 -4.48 -5.85
N ASP A 105 26.10 -3.56 -6.50
CA ASP A 105 27.40 -3.85 -7.12
C ASP A 105 28.46 -4.25 -6.08
N ASN A 106 28.33 -3.73 -4.85
CA ASN A 106 29.19 -4.06 -3.73
C ASN A 106 28.70 -5.24 -2.88
N CYS A 107 27.60 -5.91 -3.28
CA CYS A 107 27.07 -7.08 -2.61
C CYS A 107 27.68 -8.34 -3.24
N PRO A 108 28.36 -9.22 -2.48
CA PRO A 108 28.86 -10.48 -3.02
C PRO A 108 27.70 -11.30 -3.61
N VAL A 109 27.86 -11.72 -4.87
CA VAL A 109 26.85 -12.45 -5.66
C VAL A 109 26.27 -13.72 -4.99
N PRO A 110 26.93 -14.46 -4.07
CA PRO A 110 26.29 -15.63 -3.47
C PRO A 110 25.28 -15.34 -2.34
N ASP A 111 25.11 -14.10 -1.88
CA ASP A 111 24.38 -13.84 -0.63
C ASP A 111 22.84 -13.77 -0.78
N GLY A 112 22.32 -13.90 -2.00
CA GLY A 112 20.89 -14.02 -2.29
C GLY A 112 20.09 -12.70 -2.14
N THR A 113 18.78 -12.77 -2.43
CA THR A 113 17.88 -11.60 -2.46
C THR A 113 17.82 -10.84 -1.13
N GLU A 114 17.85 -11.56 0.00
CA GLU A 114 17.77 -10.98 1.34
C GLU A 114 18.99 -10.11 1.66
N ALA A 115 20.21 -10.57 1.37
CA ALA A 115 21.41 -9.78 1.61
C ALA A 115 21.46 -8.53 0.73
N ILE A 116 21.01 -8.62 -0.53
CA ILE A 116 20.88 -7.46 -1.42
C ILE A 116 19.93 -6.43 -0.81
N LEU A 117 18.75 -6.86 -0.33
CA LEU A 117 17.77 -5.97 0.30
C LEU A 117 18.32 -5.29 1.56
N LEU A 118 18.97 -6.05 2.45
CA LEU A 118 19.59 -5.50 3.65
C LEU A 118 20.66 -4.46 3.29
N LYS A 119 21.47 -4.74 2.26
CA LYS A 119 22.50 -3.81 1.80
C LYS A 119 21.91 -2.54 1.19
N MET A 120 20.85 -2.66 0.38
CA MET A 120 20.12 -1.51 -0.18
C MET A 120 19.52 -0.64 0.94
N ILE A 121 18.95 -1.25 1.96
CA ILE A 121 18.38 -0.54 3.13
C ILE A 121 19.47 0.19 3.91
N ASP A 122 20.61 -0.46 4.17
CA ASP A 122 21.72 0.12 4.94
C ASP A 122 22.41 1.27 4.19
N CYS A 123 22.52 1.18 2.87
CA CYS A 123 23.21 2.17 2.04
C CYS A 123 22.34 3.35 1.62
N SER A 124 21.01 3.20 1.59
CA SER A 124 20.12 4.28 1.19
C SER A 124 20.13 5.43 2.19
N SER A 125 20.03 6.69 1.73
CA SER A 125 19.73 7.85 2.58
C SER A 125 18.33 7.80 3.19
N GLU A 126 17.39 7.15 2.49
CA GLU A 126 15.98 7.10 2.84
C GLU A 126 15.65 6.02 3.87
N ASP A 127 14.44 6.09 4.43
CA ASP A 127 13.93 5.15 5.42
C ASP A 127 13.18 3.99 4.75
N LEU A 128 13.95 2.99 4.32
CA LEU A 128 13.45 1.82 3.61
C LEU A 128 13.12 0.65 4.54
N VAL A 129 12.15 -0.16 4.10
CA VAL A 129 11.77 -1.42 4.72
C VAL A 129 11.50 -2.49 3.66
N ALA A 130 11.89 -3.73 3.96
CA ALA A 130 11.66 -4.88 3.10
C ALA A 130 10.77 -5.94 3.76
N TYR A 131 9.86 -6.50 2.97
CA TYR A 131 8.97 -7.58 3.39
C TYR A 131 9.04 -8.77 2.42
N MET A 132 8.98 -9.96 2.97
CA MET A 132 8.66 -11.19 2.24
C MET A 132 7.15 -11.25 1.97
N ILE A 133 6.77 -11.70 0.78
CA ILE A 133 5.38 -11.93 0.40
C ILE A 133 5.03 -13.39 0.67
N ASP A 134 4.21 -13.63 1.71
CA ASP A 134 3.83 -14.96 2.18
C ASP A 134 2.30 -15.05 2.34
N SER A 135 1.66 -15.80 1.45
CA SER A 135 0.20 -15.91 1.39
C SER A 135 -0.41 -16.49 2.66
N GLU A 136 0.25 -17.43 3.34
CA GLU A 136 -0.30 -18.08 4.53
C GLU A 136 -0.31 -17.12 5.72
N LYS A 137 0.82 -16.43 5.94
CA LYS A 137 0.93 -15.43 7.00
C LYS A 137 -0.01 -14.25 6.76
N LEU A 138 -0.11 -13.76 5.53
CA LEU A 138 -1.00 -12.64 5.19
C LEU A 138 -2.48 -13.02 5.30
N GLU A 139 -2.86 -14.25 4.97
CA GLU A 139 -4.20 -14.77 5.22
C GLU A 139 -4.51 -14.87 6.72
N ARG A 140 -3.52 -15.26 7.54
CA ARG A 140 -3.66 -15.25 9.00
C ARG A 140 -3.83 -13.83 9.54
N ILE A 141 -3.06 -12.86 9.04
CA ILE A 141 -3.18 -11.44 9.39
C ILE A 141 -4.58 -10.92 9.04
N LYS A 142 -5.09 -11.18 7.83
CA LYS A 142 -6.47 -10.80 7.44
C LYS A 142 -7.51 -11.35 8.41
N LYS A 143 -7.40 -12.62 8.81
CA LYS A 143 -8.31 -13.25 9.78
C LYS A 143 -8.24 -12.57 11.15
N LEU A 144 -7.05 -12.22 11.63
CA LEU A 144 -6.87 -11.50 12.90
C LEU A 144 -7.52 -10.11 12.85
N PHE A 145 -7.35 -9.35 11.76
CA PHE A 145 -8.08 -8.11 11.56
C PHE A 145 -9.60 -8.32 11.55
N GLY A 146 -10.08 -9.41 10.95
CA GLY A 146 -11.51 -9.77 11.00
C GLY A 146 -12.01 -10.11 12.41
N VAL A 147 -11.18 -10.73 13.25
CA VAL A 147 -11.49 -10.95 14.67
C VAL A 147 -11.55 -9.62 15.41
N LEU A 148 -10.53 -8.77 15.27
CA LEU A 148 -10.49 -7.44 15.89
C LEU A 148 -11.69 -6.59 15.47
N GLY A 149 -12.01 -6.55 14.18
CA GLY A 149 -13.17 -5.83 13.65
C GLY A 149 -14.48 -6.27 14.30
N ARG A 150 -14.72 -7.58 14.46
CA ARG A 150 -15.91 -8.10 15.16
C ARG A 150 -15.95 -7.69 16.63
N LYS A 151 -14.82 -7.81 17.33
CA LYS A 151 -14.75 -7.46 18.75
C LYS A 151 -15.03 -5.96 18.96
N TYR A 152 -14.39 -5.09 18.18
CA TYR A 152 -14.63 -3.65 18.24
C TYR A 152 -16.07 -3.27 17.89
N LEU A 153 -16.66 -3.88 16.86
CA LEU A 153 -18.08 -3.65 16.53
C LEU A 153 -19.06 -4.11 17.62
N SER A 154 -18.65 -5.06 18.47
CA SER A 154 -19.48 -5.56 19.57
C SER A 154 -19.44 -4.67 20.82
N GLU A 155 -18.38 -3.88 20.99
CA GLU A 155 -18.25 -2.91 22.07
C GLU A 155 -18.96 -1.61 21.67
N LYS A 156 -20.16 -1.39 22.21
CA LYS A 156 -20.93 -0.16 21.95
C LYS A 156 -20.24 1.05 22.60
N ASP A 157 -20.34 2.20 21.93
CA ASP A 157 -20.03 3.54 22.46
C ASP A 157 -18.55 3.93 22.71
N ARG A 158 -17.58 3.20 22.14
CA ARG A 158 -16.16 3.61 22.15
C ARG A 158 -15.62 3.89 20.76
N ASP A 159 -14.86 4.97 20.62
CA ASP A 159 -14.02 5.19 19.44
C ASP A 159 -12.70 4.43 19.57
N PHE A 160 -12.58 3.32 18.84
CA PHE A 160 -11.43 2.42 18.97
C PHE A 160 -10.27 2.73 18.03
N LEU A 161 -10.49 3.41 16.91
CA LEU A 161 -9.43 3.68 15.94
C LEU A 161 -8.27 4.53 16.52
N PRO A 162 -8.53 5.55 17.36
CA PRO A 162 -7.45 6.23 18.09
C PRO A 162 -6.65 5.32 19.03
N LEU A 163 -7.30 4.32 19.63
CA LEU A 163 -6.66 3.33 20.51
C LEU A 163 -5.87 2.28 19.71
N VAL A 164 -6.32 1.98 18.49
CA VAL A 164 -5.60 1.08 17.58
C VAL A 164 -4.25 1.65 17.21
N ARG A 165 -4.18 2.97 17.00
CA ARG A 165 -2.96 3.73 16.70
C ARG A 165 -1.98 3.79 17.86
N SER A 166 -2.48 4.12 19.05
CA SER A 166 -1.61 4.45 20.19
C SER A 166 -0.84 3.26 20.77
N GLY A 167 -1.24 2.02 20.48
CA GLY A 167 -0.47 0.80 20.78
C GLY A 167 -0.08 0.61 22.26
N GLY A 168 -0.74 1.30 23.19
CA GLY A 168 -0.40 1.31 24.61
C GLY A 168 -0.85 0.07 25.40
N PRO A 169 -0.48 -0.04 26.68
CA PRO A 169 -0.88 -1.15 27.55
C PRO A 169 -2.40 -1.27 27.74
N ASP A 170 -3.14 -0.18 27.53
CA ASP A 170 -4.61 -0.16 27.59
C ASP A 170 -5.28 -0.57 26.26
N THR A 171 -4.50 -0.98 25.27
CA THR A 171 -5.06 -1.34 23.95
C THR A 171 -5.85 -2.64 24.07
N PRO A 172 -7.13 -2.65 23.67
CA PRO A 172 -7.95 -3.85 23.73
C PRO A 172 -7.35 -4.99 22.88
N PHE A 173 -7.58 -6.21 23.36
CA PHE A 173 -7.24 -7.46 22.66
C PHE A 173 -5.73 -7.68 22.46
N PRO A 174 -4.93 -7.69 23.55
CA PRO A 174 -3.47 -7.81 23.46
C PRO A 174 -3.01 -9.11 22.79
N GLY A 175 -3.72 -10.22 22.98
CA GLY A 175 -3.36 -11.51 22.38
C GLY A 175 -3.39 -11.50 20.85
N GLU A 176 -4.48 -11.01 20.23
CA GLU A 176 -4.56 -10.90 18.78
C GLU A 176 -3.54 -9.90 18.21
N ARG A 177 -3.23 -8.84 18.96
CA ARG A 177 -2.25 -7.83 18.56
C ARG A 177 -0.83 -8.37 18.62
N GLU A 178 -0.49 -9.10 19.67
CA GLU A 178 0.81 -9.76 19.82
C GLU A 178 1.01 -10.79 18.71
N GLU A 179 -0.01 -11.62 18.43
CA GLU A 179 0.05 -12.58 17.32
C GLU A 179 0.25 -11.87 15.98
N MET A 180 -0.48 -10.79 15.72
CA MET A 180 -0.34 -9.99 14.51
C MET A 180 1.04 -9.35 14.39
N ALA A 181 1.57 -8.77 15.48
CA ALA A 181 2.90 -8.18 15.51
C ALA A 181 3.99 -9.23 15.24
N ASN A 182 3.86 -10.44 15.80
CA ASN A 182 4.78 -11.54 15.55
C ASN A 182 4.73 -12.00 14.07
N LEU A 183 3.54 -12.11 13.48
CA LEU A 183 3.40 -12.45 12.06
C LEU A 183 4.03 -11.39 11.17
N VAL A 184 3.74 -10.13 11.42
CA VAL A 184 4.32 -9.01 10.67
C VAL A 184 5.83 -8.96 10.81
N SER A 185 6.35 -9.13 12.02
CA SER A 185 7.80 -9.20 12.28
C SER A 185 8.44 -10.33 11.47
N SER A 186 7.79 -11.50 11.39
CA SER A 186 8.28 -12.64 10.61
C SER A 186 8.18 -12.46 9.08
N LEU A 187 7.43 -11.46 8.60
CA LEU A 187 7.41 -11.05 7.20
C LEU A 187 8.52 -10.04 6.89
N MET A 188 8.97 -9.27 7.87
CA MET A 188 9.95 -8.21 7.67
C MET A 188 11.35 -8.81 7.50
N ILE A 189 11.97 -8.51 6.37
CA ILE A 189 13.35 -8.91 6.05
C ILE A 189 14.33 -7.96 6.73
N GLY A 190 14.07 -6.66 6.62
CA GLY A 190 14.96 -5.65 7.16
C GLY A 190 14.33 -4.26 7.15
N ARG A 191 14.91 -3.38 7.95
CA ARG A 191 14.60 -1.95 8.01
C ARG A 191 15.83 -1.17 8.44
N LYS A 192 15.85 0.13 8.18
CA LYS A 192 16.98 0.98 8.54
C LYS A 192 17.25 0.99 10.05
N PRO A 193 18.49 0.75 10.52
CA PRO A 193 18.83 0.78 11.95
C PRO A 193 18.73 2.18 12.55
N GLY A 194 18.50 2.27 13.87
CA GLY A 194 18.66 3.52 14.65
C GLY A 194 17.51 4.52 14.56
N GLN A 195 16.46 4.25 13.80
CA GLN A 195 15.25 5.07 13.79
C GLN A 195 14.32 4.73 14.97
N LYS A 196 13.48 5.69 15.38
CA LYS A 196 12.50 5.50 16.47
C LYS A 196 11.72 4.19 16.28
N PRO A 197 11.42 3.45 17.37
CA PRO A 197 10.49 2.33 17.30
C PRO A 197 9.17 2.88 16.74
N LEU A 198 8.83 2.49 15.53
CA LEU A 198 7.61 2.93 14.87
C LEU A 198 6.50 1.92 15.10
N GLU A 199 5.28 2.42 14.96
CA GLU A 199 4.08 1.63 14.78
C GLU A 199 4.33 0.56 13.70
N THR A 200 3.96 -0.67 14.04
CA THR A 200 4.09 -1.83 13.16
C THR A 200 3.26 -1.57 11.90
N ILE A 201 3.72 -1.99 10.70
CA ILE A 201 2.90 -1.90 9.47
C ILE A 201 1.47 -2.40 9.78
N CYS A 202 0.49 -1.57 9.45
CA CYS A 202 -0.90 -1.78 9.84
C CYS A 202 -1.82 -1.75 8.61
N ALA A 203 -3.02 -2.27 8.77
CA ALA A 203 -4.10 -2.03 7.84
C ALA A 203 -4.65 -0.61 8.05
N LEU A 204 -5.49 -0.15 7.12
CA LEU A 204 -6.22 1.11 7.23
C LEU A 204 -6.92 1.20 8.60
N ASP A 205 -6.64 2.29 9.31
CA ASP A 205 -7.02 2.49 10.71
C ASP A 205 -7.83 3.77 10.91
N LYS A 206 -8.46 4.28 9.85
CA LYS A 206 -9.34 5.45 9.87
C LYS A 206 -10.70 5.11 9.29
N TYR A 207 -11.72 5.76 9.83
CA TYR A 207 -13.07 5.62 9.29
C TYR A 207 -13.11 6.09 7.85
N ILE A 208 -13.83 5.34 7.03
CA ILE A 208 -14.07 5.68 5.64
C ILE A 208 -15.07 6.84 5.60
N PRO A 209 -14.72 7.97 4.96
CA PRO A 209 -15.50 9.20 5.05
C PRO A 209 -16.78 9.20 4.21
N ASP A 210 -16.83 8.40 3.15
CA ASP A 210 -17.93 8.41 2.18
C ASP A 210 -18.06 7.08 1.43
N LYS A 211 -19.23 6.86 0.82
CA LYS A 211 -19.56 5.66 0.04
C LYS A 211 -18.65 5.43 -1.16
N GLY A 212 -18.18 6.48 -1.83
CA GLY A 212 -17.28 6.36 -2.98
C GLY A 212 -15.90 5.84 -2.55
N THR A 213 -15.39 6.36 -1.44
CA THR A 213 -14.17 5.85 -0.80
C THR A 213 -14.35 4.40 -0.32
N ALA A 214 -15.53 4.06 0.22
CA ALA A 214 -15.84 2.68 0.61
C ALA A 214 -15.83 1.75 -0.61
N ALA A 215 -16.43 2.16 -1.73
CA ALA A 215 -16.42 1.39 -2.96
C ALA A 215 -15.00 1.09 -3.46
N LEU A 216 -14.08 2.06 -3.34
CA LEU A 216 -12.66 1.87 -3.69
C LEU A 216 -11.98 0.89 -2.74
N TYR A 217 -12.15 1.04 -1.43
CA TYR A 217 -11.53 0.13 -0.45
C TYR A 217 -12.05 -1.31 -0.60
N TYR A 218 -13.34 -1.49 -0.89
CA TYR A 218 -13.95 -2.81 -1.15
C TYR A 218 -13.42 -3.52 -2.41
N ARG A 219 -12.66 -2.85 -3.28
CA ARG A 219 -11.98 -3.52 -4.41
C ARG A 219 -10.85 -4.43 -3.93
N LEU A 220 -10.25 -4.13 -2.78
CA LEU A 220 -9.17 -4.92 -2.20
C LEU A 220 -9.71 -6.28 -1.73
N ALA A 221 -9.05 -7.36 -2.13
CA ALA A 221 -9.23 -8.68 -1.55
C ALA A 221 -9.06 -8.68 -0.03
N PHE A 222 -8.18 -7.84 0.55
CA PHE A 222 -8.07 -7.73 2.01
C PHE A 222 -9.38 -7.25 2.68
N ALA A 223 -10.05 -6.28 2.07
CA ALA A 223 -11.25 -5.65 2.60
C ALA A 223 -12.51 -6.50 2.43
N ARG A 224 -12.56 -7.33 1.37
CA ARG A 224 -13.71 -8.20 1.09
C ARG A 224 -13.87 -9.29 2.16
N ASP A 225 -15.12 -9.43 2.61
CA ASP A 225 -15.55 -10.37 3.66
C ASP A 225 -14.78 -10.23 4.98
N ASN A 226 -14.28 -9.03 5.25
CA ASN A 226 -13.51 -8.73 6.45
C ASN A 226 -14.30 -7.78 7.38
N PRO A 227 -14.69 -8.21 8.60
CA PRO A 227 -15.37 -7.35 9.57
C PRO A 227 -14.58 -6.10 9.96
N TRP A 228 -13.27 -6.08 9.75
CA TRP A 228 -12.47 -4.86 9.87
C TRP A 228 -13.02 -3.75 8.97
N THR A 229 -13.32 -4.06 7.72
CA THR A 229 -13.95 -3.13 6.77
C THR A 229 -15.30 -2.62 7.28
N GLY A 230 -16.09 -3.49 7.93
CA GLY A 230 -17.34 -3.10 8.59
C GLY A 230 -17.13 -2.08 9.71
N LEU A 231 -16.05 -2.23 10.50
CA LEU A 231 -15.66 -1.24 11.51
C LEU A 231 -15.30 0.11 10.85
N LEU A 232 -14.48 0.10 9.80
CA LEU A 232 -14.08 1.33 9.11
C LEU A 232 -15.27 2.05 8.45
N CYS A 233 -16.26 1.29 7.98
CA CYS A 233 -17.49 1.82 7.38
C CYS A 233 -18.60 2.15 8.39
N SER A 234 -18.42 1.87 9.68
CA SER A 234 -19.48 1.96 10.69
C SER A 234 -20.06 3.36 10.91
N ARG A 235 -19.32 4.41 10.50
CA ARG A 235 -19.76 5.81 10.59
C ARG A 235 -20.40 6.34 9.31
N LEU A 236 -20.50 5.53 8.27
CA LEU A 236 -21.20 5.94 7.07
C LEU A 236 -22.71 6.10 7.35
N PRO A 237 -23.37 7.12 6.77
CA PRO A 237 -24.81 7.31 6.93
C PRO A 237 -25.63 6.11 6.46
N GLU A 238 -25.18 5.44 5.39
CA GLU A 238 -25.88 4.31 4.83
C GLU A 238 -25.50 3.01 5.54
N LYS A 239 -26.52 2.19 5.84
CA LYS A 239 -26.37 1.02 6.72
C LYS A 239 -26.12 -0.29 5.98
N GLN A 240 -26.30 -0.30 4.66
CA GLN A 240 -26.08 -1.47 3.80
C GLN A 240 -25.56 -1.00 2.45
N PHE A 241 -24.44 -1.59 2.04
CA PHE A 241 -23.86 -1.37 0.72
C PHE A 241 -23.65 -2.72 0.04
N GLN A 242 -24.01 -2.79 -1.23
CA GLN A 242 -23.52 -3.83 -2.14
C GLN A 242 -22.72 -3.12 -3.22
N PHE A 243 -21.43 -3.42 -3.28
CA PHE A 243 -20.54 -2.90 -4.30
C PHE A 243 -20.33 -4.00 -5.35
N ALA A 244 -20.64 -3.70 -6.60
CA ALA A 244 -20.19 -4.52 -7.71
C ALA A 244 -18.68 -4.26 -7.86
N VAL A 245 -17.87 -5.30 -7.66
CA VAL A 245 -16.41 -5.21 -7.80
C VAL A 245 -16.02 -5.79 -9.14
N SER A 246 -15.50 -4.95 -10.04
CA SER A 246 -14.82 -5.39 -11.25
C SER A 246 -13.35 -5.01 -11.16
N ILE A 247 -12.47 -6.02 -11.23
CA ILE A 247 -11.02 -5.84 -11.32
C ILE A 247 -10.62 -6.27 -12.72
N GLY A 248 -9.90 -5.40 -13.42
CA GLY A 248 -9.46 -5.63 -14.80
C GLY A 248 -8.09 -5.02 -15.05
N PHE A 249 -7.72 -4.85 -16.31
CA PHE A 249 -6.47 -4.17 -16.69
C PHE A 249 -6.65 -2.67 -16.93
N SER A 250 -7.86 -2.15 -16.70
CA SER A 250 -8.13 -0.72 -16.81
C SER A 250 -7.73 0.00 -15.52
N PRO A 251 -7.01 1.13 -15.60
CA PRO A 251 -6.67 1.91 -14.43
C PRO A 251 -7.94 2.49 -13.78
N VAL A 252 -7.81 2.91 -12.51
CA VAL A 252 -8.92 3.45 -11.72
C VAL A 252 -9.05 4.95 -12.02
N PRO A 253 -10.21 5.43 -12.53
CA PRO A 253 -10.43 6.86 -12.69
C PRO A 253 -10.42 7.59 -11.35
N LEU A 254 -9.80 8.77 -11.32
CA LEU A 254 -9.75 9.63 -10.14
C LEU A 254 -10.78 10.76 -10.29
N GLY A 255 -11.69 10.86 -9.33
CA GLY A 255 -12.60 12.00 -9.22
C GLY A 255 -11.94 13.23 -8.59
N LYS A 256 -12.60 14.40 -8.72
CA LYS A 256 -12.10 15.70 -8.22
C LYS A 256 -11.56 15.66 -6.80
N SER A 257 -12.29 15.05 -5.86
CA SER A 257 -11.91 15.02 -4.45
C SER A 257 -10.59 14.29 -4.19
N LYS A 258 -10.26 13.28 -5.01
CA LYS A 258 -9.00 12.53 -4.89
C LYS A 258 -7.83 13.29 -5.50
N ILE A 259 -8.05 13.92 -6.66
CA ILE A 259 -7.04 14.79 -7.26
C ILE A 259 -6.75 15.98 -6.33
N MET A 260 -7.79 16.56 -5.73
CA MET A 260 -7.66 17.60 -4.71
C MET A 260 -6.82 17.14 -3.52
N ALA A 261 -7.08 15.93 -3.01
CA ALA A 261 -6.30 15.35 -1.92
C ALA A 261 -4.82 15.17 -2.30
N LEU A 262 -4.54 14.73 -3.53
CA LEU A 262 -3.18 14.57 -4.05
C LEU A 262 -2.45 15.93 -4.21
N ILE A 263 -3.12 16.95 -4.76
CA ILE A 263 -2.58 18.31 -4.84
C ILE A 263 -2.18 18.80 -3.45
N ARG A 264 -3.06 18.62 -2.45
CA ARG A 264 -2.80 19.06 -1.08
C ARG A 264 -1.72 18.25 -0.38
N SER A 265 -1.65 16.94 -0.58
CA SER A 265 -0.60 16.11 0.02
C SER A 265 0.78 16.45 -0.53
N SER A 266 0.87 16.80 -1.81
CA SER A 266 2.14 17.18 -2.45
C SER A 266 2.54 18.63 -2.14
N ASN A 267 1.65 19.46 -1.58
CA ASN A 267 1.91 20.87 -1.28
C ASN A 267 1.54 21.21 0.17
N PRO A 268 2.34 20.78 1.17
CA PRO A 268 2.08 21.06 2.57
C PRO A 268 2.03 22.57 2.83
N GLY A 269 0.91 23.08 3.35
CA GLY A 269 0.68 24.51 3.59
C GLY A 269 -0.26 25.18 2.60
N MET A 270 -0.60 24.51 1.50
CA MET A 270 -1.61 25.00 0.55
C MET A 270 -3.01 24.98 1.17
N THR A 271 -3.74 26.08 0.98
CA THR A 271 -5.14 26.19 1.38
C THR A 271 -6.06 25.41 0.43
N GLU A 272 -7.27 25.10 0.88
CA GLU A 272 -8.26 24.41 0.05
C GLU A 272 -8.60 25.20 -1.21
N ARG A 273 -8.71 26.53 -1.11
CA ARG A 273 -8.99 27.41 -2.26
C ARG A 273 -7.85 27.43 -3.29
N GLU A 274 -6.60 27.40 -2.84
CA GLU A 274 -5.46 27.33 -3.75
C GLU A 274 -5.41 25.99 -4.50
N ALA A 275 -5.67 24.89 -3.79
CA ALA A 275 -5.74 23.57 -4.40
C ALA A 275 -6.92 23.47 -5.39
N GLU A 276 -8.06 24.09 -5.08
CA GLU A 276 -9.22 24.17 -5.97
C GLU A 276 -8.92 24.95 -7.24
N SER A 277 -8.26 26.11 -7.12
CA SER A 277 -7.82 26.90 -8.27
C SER A 277 -6.88 26.11 -9.20
N ILE A 278 -5.94 25.34 -8.64
CA ILE A 278 -5.06 24.46 -9.42
C ILE A 278 -5.87 23.38 -10.14
N LEU A 279 -6.80 22.72 -9.45
CA LEU A 279 -7.63 21.68 -10.06
C LEU A 279 -8.49 22.25 -11.20
N GLU A 280 -9.11 23.41 -11.02
CA GLU A 280 -9.90 24.08 -12.06
C GLU A 280 -9.05 24.44 -13.27
N ALA A 281 -7.84 24.96 -13.05
CA ALA A 281 -6.89 25.25 -14.13
C ALA A 281 -6.52 23.98 -14.90
N LEU A 282 -6.24 22.88 -14.20
CA LEU A 282 -5.92 21.59 -14.82
C LEU A 282 -7.10 21.03 -15.63
N ILE A 283 -8.32 21.08 -15.10
CA ILE A 283 -9.53 20.64 -15.80
C ILE A 283 -9.71 21.45 -17.09
N SER A 284 -9.55 22.77 -17.02
CA SER A 284 -9.69 23.67 -18.16
C SER A 284 -8.61 23.42 -19.23
N GLU A 285 -7.35 23.28 -18.83
CA GLU A 285 -6.22 23.04 -19.73
C GLU A 285 -6.31 21.67 -20.41
N ARG A 286 -6.71 20.63 -19.67
CA ARG A 286 -6.71 19.24 -20.13
C ARG A 286 -8.03 18.77 -20.73
N GLY A 287 -9.10 19.54 -20.55
CA GLY A 287 -10.45 19.16 -20.96
C GLY A 287 -10.97 17.91 -20.25
N TRP A 288 -10.61 17.72 -18.98
CA TRP A 288 -11.02 16.55 -18.21
C TRP A 288 -12.52 16.55 -17.93
N ASP A 289 -13.17 15.41 -18.19
CA ASP A 289 -14.58 15.16 -17.84
C ASP A 289 -14.66 14.48 -16.47
N ILE A 290 -14.53 15.27 -15.40
CA ILE A 290 -14.54 14.84 -13.99
C ILE A 290 -15.36 15.76 -13.10
#